data_AF-A0A520AA39-F1
#
_entry.id   AF-A0A520AA39-F1
#
_cell.length_a   1.000
_cell.length_b   1.000
_cell.length_c   1.000
_cell.angle_alpha   90.00
_cell.angle_beta   90.00
_cell.angle_gamma   90.00
#
_symmetry.space_group_name_H-M   'P 1'
#
loop_
_entity.id
_entity.type
_entity.pdbx_description
1 polymer ?
#
loop_
_entity_poly.entity_id
_entity_poly.type
_entity_poly.pdbx_seq_one_letter_code
_entity_poly.pdbx_strand_id
1 'polypeptide(L)'
;MISCLQADTCVVSVTSRSLSLLSGTRLLSFQSLTLDEQYALNEIALPSTSIGPNTDVVREGEASDRLLIITKGWACRYMTTRNGGRLLSSLLLPGDVANLDVVDGPSIRY
;
A
#
# COMPACT_ATOMS: atom_id res chain seq x y z
N MET A 1 -0.50 -12.09 -0.09
CA MET A 1 -1.80 -11.40 0.12
C MET A 1 -1.63 -10.30 1.16
N ILE A 2 -2.42 -9.22 1.12
CA ILE A 2 -2.34 -8.09 2.07
C ILE A 2 -3.70 -7.88 2.71
N SER A 3 -3.76 -7.66 4.03
CA SER A 3 -4.98 -7.32 4.76
C SER A 3 -4.78 -6.18 5.77
N CYS A 4 -5.76 -5.30 5.89
CA CYS A 4 -5.88 -4.41 7.05
C CYS A 4 -6.32 -5.25 8.28
N LEU A 5 -5.72 -5.02 9.45
CA LEU A 5 -5.90 -5.88 10.64
C LEU A 5 -6.26 -5.13 11.94
N GLN A 6 -6.27 -3.80 11.94
CA GLN A 6 -6.76 -3.01 13.09
C GLN A 6 -8.23 -2.58 12.89
N ALA A 7 -8.94 -2.39 14.01
CA ALA A 7 -10.30 -1.86 14.05
C ALA A 7 -10.46 -0.45 13.46
N ASP A 8 -9.37 0.33 13.43
CA ASP A 8 -9.31 1.63 12.77
C ASP A 8 -9.08 1.48 11.26
N THR A 9 -9.82 2.28 10.49
CA THR A 9 -9.67 2.42 9.04
C THR A 9 -8.21 2.56 8.60
N CYS A 10 -7.71 1.59 7.84
CA CYS A 10 -6.53 1.77 7.00
C CYS A 10 -6.90 2.70 5.85
N VAL A 11 -6.17 3.81 5.67
CA VAL A 11 -6.35 4.66 4.48
C VAL A 11 -5.26 4.29 3.49
N VAL A 12 -5.70 3.89 2.30
CA VAL A 12 -4.80 3.57 1.17
C VAL A 12 -4.97 4.66 0.12
N SER A 13 -3.90 5.38 -0.20
CA SER A 13 -3.87 6.18 -1.42
C SER A 13 -3.49 5.26 -2.57
N VAL A 14 -4.42 5.11 -3.50
CA VAL A 14 -4.05 4.88 -4.90
C VAL A 14 -3.54 6.23 -5.40
N THR A 15 -2.40 6.29 -6.09
CA THR A 15 -1.72 7.58 -6.40
C THR A 15 -2.65 8.61 -7.04
N SER A 16 -2.72 9.90 -6.65
CA SER A 16 -2.87 10.51 -5.31
C SER A 16 -3.37 11.96 -5.46
N ARG A 17 -4.64 12.30 -5.20
CA ARG A 17 -5.03 13.72 -5.03
C ARG A 17 -4.78 14.11 -3.57
N SER A 18 -3.66 14.79 -3.30
CA SER A 18 -3.16 15.34 -2.02
C SER A 18 -2.03 14.57 -1.31
N LEU A 19 -0.79 15.02 -1.55
CA LEU A 19 0.44 14.59 -0.85
C LEU A 19 0.52 14.93 0.65
N SER A 20 -0.35 15.79 1.19
CA SER A 20 -0.41 16.07 2.63
C SER A 20 -0.66 14.81 3.48
N LEU A 21 -1.24 13.77 2.88
CA LEU A 21 -1.45 12.46 3.51
C LEU A 21 -0.16 11.63 3.64
N LEU A 22 0.93 12.02 2.96
CA LEU A 22 2.24 11.38 3.05
C LEU A 22 3.22 12.14 3.98
N SER A 23 2.82 13.30 4.51
CA SER A 23 3.65 14.09 5.44
C SER A 23 3.95 13.28 6.72
N GLY A 24 5.24 13.11 7.03
CA GLY A 24 5.70 12.30 8.17
C GLY A 24 5.82 10.79 7.90
N THR A 25 5.58 10.35 6.66
CA THR A 25 5.71 8.94 6.27
C THR A 25 7.11 8.60 5.73
N ARG A 26 7.46 7.30 5.71
CA ARG A 26 8.77 6.84 5.21
C ARG A 26 9.06 7.26 3.77
N LEU A 27 8.05 7.26 2.90
CA LEU A 27 8.19 7.58 1.48
C LEU A 27 8.80 8.98 1.24
N LEU A 28 8.34 10.00 1.97
CA LEU A 28 8.91 11.36 1.92
C LEU A 28 10.21 11.54 2.73
N SER A 29 10.62 10.54 3.52
CA SER A 29 11.88 10.59 4.28
C SER A 29 13.11 10.18 3.48
N PHE A 30 12.93 9.51 2.34
CA PHE A 30 14.05 9.03 1.51
C PHE A 30 14.62 10.09 0.56
N GLN A 31 13.82 11.08 0.13
CA GLN A 31 14.30 12.18 -0.71
C GLN A 31 13.39 13.41 -0.62
N SER A 32 14.00 14.60 -0.58
CA SER A 32 13.27 15.86 -0.63
C SER A 32 12.80 16.15 -2.06
N LEU A 33 11.54 15.87 -2.36
CA LEU A 33 10.91 16.24 -3.63
C LEU A 33 10.84 17.77 -3.77
N THR A 34 11.18 18.28 -4.94
CA THR A 34 10.91 19.67 -5.32
C THR A 34 9.41 19.96 -5.35
N LEU A 35 9.03 21.25 -5.36
CA LEU A 35 7.61 21.62 -5.47
C LEU A 35 6.99 21.10 -6.77
N ASP A 36 7.72 21.13 -7.89
CA ASP A 36 7.21 20.69 -9.19
C ASP A 36 7.00 19.16 -9.24
N GLU A 37 7.90 18.37 -8.65
CA GLU A 37 7.73 16.92 -8.48
C GLU A 37 6.54 16.61 -7.55
N GLN A 38 6.35 17.41 -6.49
CA GLN A 38 5.18 17.30 -5.62
C GLN A 38 3.88 17.64 -6.36
N TYR A 39 3.87 18.64 -7.24
CA TYR A 39 2.70 18.94 -8.07
C TYR A 39 2.42 17.85 -9.11
N ALA A 40 3.44 17.35 -9.80
CA ALA A 40 3.29 16.26 -10.77
C ALA A 40 2.74 14.98 -10.11
N LEU A 41 3.24 14.62 -8.92
CA LEU A 41 2.78 13.46 -8.17
C LEU A 41 1.35 13.64 -7.59
N ASN A 42 0.90 14.89 -7.41
CA ASN A 42 -0.49 15.25 -7.02
C ASN A 42 -1.50 15.20 -8.18
N GLU A 43 -1.07 15.13 -9.44
CA GLU A 43 -1.95 15.14 -10.63
C GLU A 43 -2.27 13.74 -11.17
N ILE A 44 -1.49 12.72 -10.82
CA ILE A 44 -1.56 11.36 -11.40
C ILE A 44 -2.21 10.26 -10.52
N ALA A 45 -3.29 10.42 -9.75
CA ALA A 45 -4.31 11.47 -9.66
C ALA A 45 -5.64 10.98 -9.04
N LEU A 46 -5.57 9.94 -8.17
CA LEU A 46 -6.71 9.25 -7.61
C LEU A 46 -6.97 9.54 -6.11
N PRO A 47 -8.23 9.47 -5.63
CA PRO A 47 -8.57 9.61 -4.22
C PRO A 47 -8.11 8.43 -3.34
N SER A 48 -7.91 8.71 -2.06
CA SER A 48 -7.64 7.68 -1.04
C SER A 48 -8.91 6.99 -0.54
N THR A 49 -8.84 5.68 -0.29
CA THR A 49 -9.97 4.85 0.17
C THR A 49 -9.79 4.36 1.60
N SER A 50 -10.88 4.41 2.37
CA SER A 50 -11.02 3.83 3.70
C SER A 50 -11.25 2.32 3.63
N ILE A 51 -10.30 1.52 4.10
CA ILE A 51 -10.41 0.06 4.24
C ILE A 51 -10.63 -0.31 5.72
N GLY A 52 -11.62 -1.15 6.00
CA GLY A 52 -11.92 -1.61 7.36
C GLY A 52 -11.05 -2.77 7.86
N PRO A 53 -11.13 -3.12 9.17
CA PRO A 53 -10.51 -4.31 9.75
C PRO A 53 -10.80 -5.59 8.94
N ASN A 54 -9.84 -6.52 8.98
CA ASN A 54 -9.92 -7.87 8.38
C ASN A 54 -10.25 -7.90 6.88
N THR A 55 -10.05 -6.79 6.18
CA THR A 55 -10.30 -6.67 4.74
C THR A 55 -9.01 -6.91 3.96
N ASP A 56 -9.05 -7.83 2.99
CA ASP A 56 -7.94 -8.04 2.05
C ASP A 56 -7.86 -6.84 1.08
N VAL A 57 -6.69 -6.19 1.03
CA VAL A 57 -6.39 -5.03 0.18
C VAL A 57 -5.85 -5.45 -1.18
N VAL A 58 -5.06 -6.52 -1.23
CA VAL A 58 -4.46 -7.08 -2.46
C VAL A 58 -4.40 -8.60 -2.34
N ARG A 59 -4.96 -9.31 -3.33
CA ARG A 59 -4.95 -10.76 -3.40
C ARG A 59 -3.70 -11.25 -4.15
N GLU A 60 -3.31 -12.49 -3.89
CA GLU A 60 -2.17 -13.11 -4.56
C GLU A 60 -2.53 -13.46 -6.01
N GLY A 61 -1.69 -13.07 -6.96
CA GLY A 61 -1.97 -13.21 -8.40
C GLY A 61 -2.97 -12.18 -8.96
N GLU A 62 -3.41 -11.21 -8.16
CA GLU A 62 -4.19 -10.07 -8.63
C GLU A 62 -3.23 -9.04 -9.24
N ALA A 63 -3.36 -8.79 -10.55
CA ALA A 63 -2.57 -7.76 -11.22
C ALA A 63 -3.06 -6.36 -10.81
N SER A 64 -2.13 -5.45 -10.53
CA SER A 64 -2.44 -4.07 -10.19
C SER A 64 -1.69 -3.13 -11.13
N ASP A 65 -2.42 -2.24 -11.79
CA ASP A 65 -1.89 -1.15 -12.63
C ASP A 65 -1.36 0.03 -11.82
N ARG A 66 -1.43 -0.03 -10.48
CA ARG A 66 -1.26 1.12 -9.58
C ARG A 66 -0.46 0.76 -8.33
N LEU A 67 0.25 1.75 -7.80
CA LEU A 67 0.88 1.67 -6.49
C LEU A 67 -0.14 2.03 -5.40
N LEU A 68 -0.16 1.23 -4.35
CA LEU A 68 -0.98 1.41 -3.16
C LEU A 68 -0.09 1.82 -1.98
N ILE A 69 -0.31 3.01 -1.44
CA ILE A 69 0.48 3.54 -0.32
C ILE A 69 -0.39 3.61 0.93
N ILE A 70 0.08 3.06 2.05
CA ILE A 70 -0.57 3.25 3.36
C ILE A 70 -0.35 4.71 3.78
N THR A 71 -1.43 5.47 4.01
CA THR A 71 -1.33 6.86 4.48
C THR A 71 -1.78 7.03 5.94
N LYS A 72 -2.60 6.10 6.45
CA LYS A 72 -3.01 6.05 7.86
C LYS A 72 -3.33 4.62 8.29
N GLY A 73 -3.09 4.31 9.56
CA GLY A 73 -3.25 2.96 10.12
C GLY A 73 -2.08 2.06 9.75
N TRP A 74 -2.30 0.75 9.78
CA TRP A 74 -1.32 -0.25 9.34
C TRP A 74 -2.03 -1.49 8.77
N ALA A 75 -1.39 -2.11 7.78
CA ALA A 75 -1.82 -3.38 7.21
C ALA A 75 -0.73 -4.43 7.45
N CYS A 76 -1.03 -5.71 7.18
CA CYS A 76 0.00 -6.74 7.11
C CYS A 76 -0.06 -7.48 5.79
N ARG A 77 1.09 -7.96 5.37
CA ARG A 77 1.21 -9.00 4.35
C ARG A 77 1.19 -10.36 5.03
N TYR A 78 0.44 -11.27 4.45
CA TYR A 78 0.46 -12.68 4.82
C TYR A 78 0.51 -13.59 3.59
N MET A 79 1.02 -14.79 3.81
CA MET A 79 1.02 -15.87 2.83
C MET A 79 0.07 -16.97 3.31
N THR A 80 -0.70 -17.54 2.39
CA THR A 80 -1.52 -18.72 2.68
C THR A 80 -0.64 -19.96 2.54
N THR A 81 -0.49 -20.74 3.60
CA THR A 81 0.32 -21.97 3.58
C THR A 81 -0.46 -23.11 2.91
N ARG A 82 0.24 -24.16 2.46
CA ARG A 82 -0.35 -25.30 1.72
C ARG A 82 -1.48 -26.03 2.49
N ASN A 83 -1.50 -25.91 3.81
CA ASN A 83 -2.51 -26.45 4.72
C ASN A 83 -3.60 -25.42 5.12
N GLY A 84 -3.72 -24.29 4.42
CA GLY A 84 -4.75 -23.26 4.66
C GLY A 84 -4.48 -22.32 5.83
N GLY A 85 -3.31 -22.41 6.46
CA GLY A 85 -2.87 -21.45 7.49
C GLY A 85 -2.48 -20.09 6.91
N ARG A 86 -2.30 -19.10 7.77
CA ARG A 86 -1.80 -17.76 7.42
C ARG A 86 -0.46 -17.52 8.12
N LEU A 87 0.59 -17.22 7.36
CA LEU A 87 1.88 -16.77 7.89
C LEU A 87 2.00 -15.25 7.72
N LEU A 88 2.16 -14.51 8.82
CA LEU A 88 2.47 -13.09 8.80
C LEU A 88 3.90 -12.89 8.27
N SER A 89 4.06 -12.24 7.11
CA SER A 89 5.37 -12.05 6.46
C SER A 89 5.93 -10.63 6.63
N SER A 90 5.06 -9.62 6.72
CA SER A 90 5.48 -8.24 7.03
C SER A 90 4.34 -7.38 7.59
N LEU A 91 4.73 -6.36 8.35
CA LEU A 91 3.87 -5.25 8.78
C LEU A 91 4.10 -4.06 7.84
N LEU A 92 3.04 -3.36 7.46
CA LEU A 92 3.04 -2.21 6.55
C LEU A 92 2.52 -0.97 7.31
N LEU A 93 3.37 0.06 7.40
CA LEU A 93 3.14 1.29 8.14
C LEU A 93 2.91 2.48 7.18
N PRO A 94 2.51 3.67 7.67
CA PRO A 94 2.33 4.84 6.83
C PRO A 94 3.61 5.21 6.04
N GLY A 95 3.47 5.27 4.72
CA GLY A 95 4.56 5.47 3.75
C GLY A 95 5.11 4.20 3.12
N ASP A 96 4.73 3.02 3.61
CA ASP A 96 5.12 1.77 2.98
C ASP A 96 4.22 1.54 1.74
N VAL A 97 4.86 1.19 0.62
CA VAL A 97 4.16 0.74 -0.59
C VAL A 97 3.68 -0.70 -0.35
N ALA A 98 2.38 -0.90 -0.37
CA ALA A 98 1.79 -2.18 -0.02
C ALA A 98 2.13 -3.27 -1.05
N ASN A 99 2.05 -2.96 -2.35
CA ASN A 99 2.00 -3.93 -3.46
C ASN A 99 3.18 -3.84 -4.46
N LEU A 100 4.36 -3.41 -4.01
CA LEU A 100 5.53 -3.22 -4.88
C LEU A 100 5.93 -4.50 -5.65
N ASP A 101 5.69 -5.67 -5.06
CA ASP A 101 5.90 -7.01 -5.63
C ASP A 101 4.95 -7.38 -6.77
N VAL A 102 3.89 -6.60 -6.99
CA VAL A 102 2.88 -6.80 -8.04
C VAL A 102 3.09 -5.85 -9.23
N VAL A 103 3.76 -4.72 -9.01
CA VAL A 103 3.87 -3.63 -9.99
C VAL A 103 5.06 -3.82 -10.96
N ASP A 104 6.05 -4.65 -10.61
CA ASP A 104 7.19 -4.91 -11.50
C ASP A 104 7.73 -6.35 -11.40
N GLY A 105 7.48 -7.18 -12.43
CA GLY A 105 8.07 -8.51 -12.59
C GLY A 105 7.09 -9.65 -12.94
N PRO A 106 7.55 -10.70 -13.67
CA PRO A 106 6.72 -11.86 -13.98
C PRO A 106 6.41 -12.67 -12.71
N SER A 107 5.22 -13.26 -12.65
CA SER A 107 4.74 -14.01 -11.49
C SER A 107 5.56 -15.29 -11.26
N ILE A 108 6.61 -15.20 -10.43
CA ILE A 108 7.34 -16.36 -9.92
C ILE A 108 6.43 -17.08 -8.93
N ARG A 109 5.78 -18.14 -9.42
CA ARG A 109 5.04 -19.11 -8.60
C ARG A 109 6.04 -20.09 -7.97
N TYR A 110 5.91 -20.31 -6.67
CA TYR A 110 6.51 -21.46 -5.96
C TYR A 110 5.58 -22.67 -6.00
#